data_AF-A0A1Y1MLP8-F1
#
_entry.id   AF-A0A1Y1MLP8-F1
#
_cell.length_a   1.000
_cell.length_b   1.000
_cell.length_c   1.000
_cell.angle_alpha   90.00
_cell.angle_beta   90.00
_cell.angle_gamma   90.00
#
_symmetry.space_group_name_H-M   'P 1'
#
loop_
_entity.id
_entity.type
_entity.pdbx_description
1 polymer ?
#
loop_
_entity_poly.entity_id
_entity_poly.type
_entity_poly.pdbx_seq_one_letter_code
_entity_poly.pdbx_strand_id
1 'polypeptide(L)'
;LDTSNPQFGHINPQGDADVNTDLRQLLEKERVRGKEILQSYKLFKTFNRSTLADIIIENQLKDDPNARINSATFTEISQKIAQTFPGELAGSYYIPYCKSSDGRVSTAKGILWDKYVNKRRNFRRLQIITKKSNTSTITSPVQQSENDNISSEELQELDTWLRNNVMPWNLVIENWQKTLRIRQKFETIDTYFRDYPSLRQPSGYLLLELDFDALFTGKGNHLLNKWLNFSERILKLVETKKDNTTGKNFLKNYNYQSYNERQKEVLGFALLPLIIPPCPIKSKKSGTRYKPSKVETQEAFCCIIEDISKLEEKLESRRNKLLTFGETLQP
;
A
#
# COMPACT_ATOMS: atom_id res chain seq x y z
N LEU A 1 -75.67 4.07 -21.50
CA LEU A 1 -75.79 2.62 -21.30
C LEU A 1 -74.45 2.02 -21.68
N ASP A 2 -73.59 1.54 -20.81
CA ASP A 2 -73.52 1.51 -19.35
C ASP A 2 -72.09 1.02 -19.03
N THR A 3 -71.53 1.50 -17.90
CA THR A 3 -70.51 0.89 -17.00
C THR A 3 -69.39 -0.01 -17.58
N SER A 4 -68.12 0.08 -17.18
CA SER A 4 -67.64 0.00 -15.79
C SER A 4 -66.17 0.43 -15.66
N ASN A 5 -65.84 1.07 -14.54
CA ASN A 5 -64.50 1.21 -13.95
C ASN A 5 -63.98 -0.18 -13.49
N PRO A 6 -62.65 -0.41 -13.30
CA PRO A 6 -62.14 -0.27 -11.93
C PRO A 6 -60.65 0.13 -11.74
N GLN A 7 -60.43 0.82 -10.61
CA GLN A 7 -59.34 0.69 -9.62
C GLN A 7 -57.97 1.34 -9.91
N PHE A 8 -57.83 2.57 -9.41
CA PHE A 8 -56.54 3.14 -8.96
C PHE A 8 -56.06 2.40 -7.70
N GLY A 9 -54.94 1.70 -7.82
CA GLY A 9 -54.21 1.13 -6.70
C GLY A 9 -53.32 2.20 -6.05
N HIS A 10 -53.57 2.45 -4.77
CA HIS A 10 -52.74 3.24 -3.87
C HIS A 10 -51.27 2.79 -3.89
N ILE A 11 -50.36 3.71 -4.23
CA ILE A 11 -48.95 3.61 -3.85
C ILE A 11 -48.75 4.50 -2.63
N ASN A 12 -48.41 3.84 -1.54
CA ASN A 12 -48.14 4.38 -0.22
C ASN A 12 -46.84 5.21 -0.25
N PRO A 13 -46.84 6.50 0.11
CA PRO A 13 -45.62 7.27 0.29
C PRO A 13 -45.19 7.16 1.75
N GLN A 14 -44.19 6.34 2.05
CA GLN A 14 -43.52 6.35 3.34
C GLN A 14 -42.01 6.43 3.14
N GLY A 15 -41.43 7.57 3.55
CA GLY A 15 -40.03 7.64 3.95
C GLY A 15 -39.14 8.67 3.28
N ASP A 16 -39.66 9.79 2.75
CA ASP A 16 -38.79 10.96 2.52
C ASP A 16 -38.51 11.62 3.89
N ALA A 17 -37.37 11.25 4.47
CA ALA A 17 -36.82 11.95 5.62
C ALA A 17 -36.55 13.40 5.22
N ASP A 18 -37.11 14.33 5.98
CA ASP A 18 -37.06 15.79 5.83
C ASP A 18 -35.63 16.32 5.58
N VAL A 19 -35.27 16.55 4.29
CA VAL A 19 -33.94 17.06 3.88
C VAL A 19 -33.81 18.57 4.08
N ASN A 20 -34.81 19.26 4.66
CA ASN A 20 -34.85 20.73 4.60
C ASN A 20 -34.82 21.44 5.96
N THR A 21 -33.91 21.04 6.86
CA THR A 21 -33.53 21.92 7.97
C THR A 21 -32.42 22.87 7.53
N ASP A 22 -32.63 24.18 7.66
CA ASP A 22 -31.63 25.23 7.44
C ASP A 22 -30.36 24.95 8.26
N LEU A 23 -29.19 24.99 7.62
CA LEU A 23 -27.89 24.70 8.27
C LEU A 23 -27.65 25.60 9.49
N ARG A 24 -28.14 26.84 9.48
CA ARG A 24 -28.05 27.73 10.64
C ARG A 24 -28.88 27.22 11.81
N GLN A 25 -30.10 26.76 11.57
CA GLN A 25 -30.96 26.20 12.60
C GLN A 25 -30.37 24.91 13.20
N LEU A 26 -29.70 24.08 12.38
CA LEU A 26 -28.96 22.93 12.88
C LEU A 26 -27.85 23.35 13.86
N LEU A 27 -27.06 24.37 13.51
CA LEU A 27 -25.98 24.87 14.36
C LEU A 27 -26.49 25.57 15.62
N GLU A 28 -27.64 26.23 15.57
CA GLU A 28 -28.27 26.85 16.75
C GLU A 28 -28.82 25.80 17.74
N LYS A 29 -29.31 24.66 17.22
CA LYS A 29 -29.74 23.52 18.04
C LYS A 29 -28.56 22.83 18.74
N GLU A 30 -27.37 22.87 18.14
CA GLU A 30 -26.18 22.24 18.69
C GLU A 30 -25.51 23.15 19.75
N ARG A 31 -25.81 22.86 21.03
CA ARG A 31 -25.59 23.77 22.17
C ARG A 31 -24.21 24.41 22.28
N VAL A 32 -23.13 23.66 22.04
CA VAL A 32 -21.75 24.12 22.26
C VAL A 32 -21.02 24.26 20.93
N ARG A 33 -20.81 23.14 20.21
CA ARG A 33 -20.03 23.10 18.97
C ARG A 33 -20.62 23.98 17.86
N GLY A 34 -21.95 24.05 17.74
CA GLY A 34 -22.61 24.88 16.74
C GLY A 34 -22.49 26.39 17.03
N LYS A 35 -22.66 26.78 18.31
CA LYS A 35 -22.43 28.17 18.74
C LYS A 35 -21.00 28.63 18.54
N GLU A 36 -20.02 27.76 18.80
CA GLU A 36 -18.61 28.05 18.56
C GLU A 36 -18.33 28.34 17.08
N ILE A 37 -18.90 27.55 16.16
CA ILE A 37 -18.76 27.77 14.72
C ILE A 37 -19.38 29.12 14.32
N LEU A 38 -20.61 29.40 14.74
CA LEU A 38 -21.33 30.63 14.40
C LEU A 38 -20.59 31.86 14.94
N GLN A 39 -20.12 31.81 16.20
CA GLN A 39 -19.41 32.92 16.82
C GLN A 39 -18.01 33.13 16.23
N SER A 40 -17.27 32.05 15.95
CA SER A 40 -15.94 32.13 15.32
C SER A 40 -16.04 32.75 13.93
N TYR A 41 -17.04 32.33 13.14
CA TYR A 41 -17.26 32.92 11.83
C TYR A 41 -17.71 34.39 11.93
N LYS A 42 -18.56 34.73 12.90
CA LYS A 42 -18.99 36.12 13.12
C LYS A 42 -17.81 37.05 13.43
N LEU A 43 -16.91 36.63 14.31
CA LEU A 43 -15.78 37.45 14.78
C LEU A 43 -14.59 37.44 13.80
N PHE A 44 -14.26 36.29 13.23
CA PHE A 44 -12.99 36.06 12.53
C PHE A 44 -13.15 35.59 11.09
N LYS A 45 -14.37 35.39 10.61
CA LYS A 45 -14.66 34.82 9.28
C LYS A 45 -13.97 33.48 9.02
N THR A 46 -13.69 32.73 10.08
CA THR A 46 -13.09 31.41 10.06
C THR A 46 -13.68 30.53 11.15
N PHE A 47 -13.58 29.22 10.99
CA PHE A 47 -14.05 28.23 11.96
C PHE A 47 -13.41 26.86 11.66
N ASN A 48 -13.59 25.91 12.58
CA ASN A 48 -13.12 24.55 12.37
C ASN A 48 -14.03 23.78 11.40
N ARG A 49 -13.56 23.63 10.15
CA ARG A 49 -14.29 22.92 9.08
C ARG A 49 -14.56 21.45 9.39
N SER A 50 -13.64 20.79 10.10
CA SER A 50 -13.81 19.39 10.52
C SER A 50 -14.95 19.25 11.52
N THR A 51 -15.04 20.17 12.50
CA THR A 51 -16.13 20.17 13.49
C THR A 51 -17.48 20.40 12.83
N LEU A 52 -17.57 21.33 11.87
CA LEU A 52 -18.79 21.56 11.09
C LEU A 52 -19.23 20.28 10.36
N ALA A 53 -18.31 19.65 9.64
CA ALA A 53 -18.59 18.42 8.89
C ALA A 53 -19.04 17.28 9.82
N ASP A 54 -18.43 17.13 11.00
CA ASP A 54 -18.85 16.13 11.99
C ASP A 54 -20.30 16.35 12.44
N ILE A 55 -20.69 17.57 12.81
CA ILE A 55 -22.07 17.91 13.24
C ILE A 55 -23.07 17.54 12.14
N ILE A 56 -22.76 17.89 10.89
CA ILE A 56 -23.65 17.64 9.75
C ILE A 56 -23.82 16.13 9.53
N ILE A 57 -22.72 15.37 9.48
CA ILE A 57 -22.78 13.92 9.25
C ILE A 57 -23.48 13.22 10.42
N GLU A 58 -23.24 13.65 11.66
CA GLU A 58 -23.95 13.13 12.84
C GLU A 58 -25.45 13.36 12.73
N ASN A 59 -25.87 14.57 12.37
CA ASN A 59 -27.29 14.88 12.20
C ASN A 59 -27.93 14.08 11.07
N GLN A 60 -27.21 13.84 9.96
CA GLN A 60 -27.72 13.03 8.83
C GLN A 60 -27.90 11.54 9.18
N LEU A 61 -27.19 11.04 10.19
CA LEU A 61 -27.22 9.63 10.59
C LEU A 61 -27.88 9.39 11.95
N LYS A 62 -28.44 10.44 12.58
CA LYS A 62 -28.95 10.37 13.96
C LYS A 62 -30.18 9.45 14.08
N ASP A 63 -31.06 9.48 13.08
CA ASP A 63 -32.35 8.79 13.12
C ASP A 63 -32.21 7.36 12.59
N ASP A 64 -31.39 7.16 11.56
CA ASP A 64 -31.01 5.84 11.06
C ASP A 64 -29.49 5.74 10.80
N PRO A 65 -28.74 5.07 11.69
CA PRO A 65 -27.32 4.80 11.46
C PRO A 65 -27.03 4.01 10.18
N ASN A 66 -28.00 3.23 9.67
CA ASN A 66 -27.88 2.45 8.44
C ASN A 66 -28.07 3.30 7.18
N ALA A 67 -28.63 4.50 7.29
CA ALA A 67 -28.90 5.39 6.17
C ALA A 67 -27.65 5.68 5.34
N ARG A 68 -27.85 5.84 4.03
CA ARG A 68 -26.80 6.18 3.07
C ARG A 68 -26.99 7.60 2.57
N ILE A 69 -25.93 8.41 2.71
CA ILE A 69 -25.88 9.74 2.13
C ILE A 69 -25.38 9.58 0.69
N ASN A 70 -26.19 9.98 -0.28
CA ASN A 70 -25.84 9.85 -1.69
C ASN A 70 -25.04 11.08 -2.19
N SER A 71 -24.46 10.99 -3.39
CA SER A 71 -23.66 12.05 -4.00
C SER A 71 -24.41 13.38 -4.17
N ALA A 72 -25.70 13.32 -4.52
CA ALA A 72 -26.52 14.52 -4.68
C ALA A 72 -26.71 15.23 -3.34
N THR A 73 -26.98 14.49 -2.26
CA THR A 73 -27.09 15.03 -0.90
C THR A 73 -25.78 15.67 -0.44
N PHE A 74 -24.62 15.04 -0.68
CA PHE A 74 -23.33 15.65 -0.35
C PHE A 74 -23.07 16.95 -1.13
N THR A 75 -23.49 16.99 -2.39
CA THR A 75 -23.37 18.19 -3.24
C THR A 75 -24.28 19.32 -2.75
N GLU A 76 -25.51 18.99 -2.35
CA GLU A 76 -26.46 19.96 -1.80
C GLU A 76 -25.94 20.54 -0.47
N ILE A 77 -25.44 19.68 0.42
CA ILE A 77 -24.88 20.11 1.71
C ILE A 77 -23.67 21.03 1.48
N SER A 78 -22.75 20.68 0.57
CA SER A 78 -21.57 21.50 0.31
C SER A 78 -21.91 22.88 -0.26
N GLN A 79 -22.95 22.96 -1.10
CA GLN A 79 -23.49 24.23 -1.58
C GLN A 79 -24.16 25.05 -0.46
N LYS A 80 -24.96 24.42 0.41
CA LYS A 80 -25.57 25.07 1.57
C LYS A 80 -24.53 25.65 2.53
N ILE A 81 -23.41 24.95 2.73
CA ILE A 81 -22.28 25.45 3.53
C ILE A 81 -21.72 26.75 2.90
N ALA A 82 -21.43 26.74 1.60
CA ALA A 82 -20.88 27.90 0.91
C ALA A 82 -21.85 29.11 0.91
N GLN A 83 -23.16 28.86 0.84
CA GLN A 83 -24.20 29.88 0.97
C GLN A 83 -24.28 30.45 2.39
N THR A 84 -24.16 29.60 3.40
CA THR A 84 -24.27 29.99 4.82
C THR A 84 -23.06 30.78 5.31
N PHE A 85 -21.88 30.40 4.81
CA PHE A 85 -20.58 30.96 5.18
C PHE A 85 -19.86 31.51 3.93
N PRO A 86 -20.18 32.75 3.51
CA PRO A 86 -19.45 33.42 2.43
C PRO A 86 -17.93 33.34 2.60
N GLY A 87 -17.22 32.85 1.58
CA GLY A 87 -15.77 32.60 1.60
C GLY A 87 -15.39 31.13 1.65
N GLU A 88 -16.33 30.24 1.98
CA GLU A 88 -16.12 28.79 1.88
C GLU A 88 -16.38 28.27 0.46
N LEU A 89 -15.59 27.28 0.03
CA LEU A 89 -15.71 26.65 -1.28
C LEU A 89 -16.40 25.30 -1.14
N ALA A 90 -17.51 25.08 -1.87
CA ALA A 90 -18.23 23.80 -1.85
C ALA A 90 -17.32 22.60 -2.17
N GLY A 91 -16.38 22.77 -3.11
CA GLY A 91 -15.39 21.74 -3.47
C GLY A 91 -14.44 21.33 -2.33
N SER A 92 -14.24 22.16 -1.31
CA SER A 92 -13.49 21.77 -0.11
C SER A 92 -14.23 20.74 0.74
N TYR A 93 -15.56 20.71 0.64
CA TYR A 93 -16.43 19.84 1.44
C TYR A 93 -16.84 18.58 0.69
N TYR A 94 -17.11 18.69 -0.61
CA TYR A 94 -17.41 17.54 -1.45
C TYR A 94 -17.06 17.78 -2.92
N ILE A 95 -16.36 16.82 -3.50
CA ILE A 95 -16.13 16.66 -4.94
C ILE A 95 -16.68 15.29 -5.31
N PRO A 96 -17.66 15.20 -6.23
CA PRO A 96 -18.23 13.92 -6.61
C PRO A 96 -17.24 13.07 -7.41
N TYR A 97 -17.56 11.78 -7.50
CA TYR A 97 -16.89 10.88 -8.42
C TYR A 97 -17.07 11.35 -9.86
N CYS A 98 -15.99 11.41 -10.65
CA CYS A 98 -16.06 11.67 -12.08
C CYS A 98 -15.15 10.71 -12.88
N LYS A 99 -15.67 10.22 -14.00
CA LYS A 99 -14.89 9.55 -15.05
C LYS A 99 -14.74 10.53 -16.19
N SER A 100 -13.51 10.92 -16.48
CA SER A 100 -13.19 11.73 -17.64
C SER A 100 -13.19 10.86 -18.90
N SER A 101 -13.45 11.47 -20.05
CA SER A 101 -13.48 10.80 -21.36
C SER A 101 -12.12 10.22 -21.77
N ASP A 102 -11.03 10.72 -21.19
CA ASP A 102 -9.67 10.20 -21.33
C ASP A 102 -9.37 8.97 -20.45
N GLY A 103 -10.38 8.42 -19.76
CA GLY A 103 -10.26 7.27 -18.87
C GLY A 103 -9.70 7.60 -17.48
N ARG A 104 -9.38 8.86 -17.19
CA ARG A 104 -8.96 9.27 -15.85
C ARG A 104 -10.16 9.28 -14.90
N VAL A 105 -9.97 8.70 -13.73
CA VAL A 105 -11.00 8.60 -12.70
C VAL A 105 -10.62 9.49 -11.53
N SER A 106 -11.48 10.43 -11.17
CA SER A 106 -11.40 11.11 -9.87
C SER A 106 -12.43 10.50 -8.94
N THR A 107 -11.97 9.99 -7.81
CA THR A 107 -12.85 9.50 -6.74
C THR A 107 -13.55 10.64 -6.04
N ALA A 108 -14.64 10.32 -5.34
CA ALA A 108 -15.29 11.28 -4.46
C ALA A 108 -14.33 11.68 -3.32
N LYS A 109 -14.24 12.97 -3.02
CA LYS A 109 -13.28 13.56 -2.07
C LYS A 109 -13.93 14.69 -1.30
N GLY A 110 -13.32 15.11 -0.20
CA GLY A 110 -13.72 16.29 0.56
C GLY A 110 -14.11 15.97 2.00
N ILE A 111 -14.12 17.00 2.84
CA ILE A 111 -14.21 16.86 4.29
C ILE A 111 -15.49 16.10 4.71
N LEU A 112 -16.64 16.35 4.07
CA LEU A 112 -17.90 15.66 4.39
C LEU A 112 -17.83 14.16 4.06
N TRP A 113 -17.22 13.82 2.92
CA TRP A 113 -17.05 12.44 2.50
C TRP A 113 -16.14 11.69 3.47
N ASP A 114 -15.02 12.29 3.84
CA ASP A 114 -14.06 11.69 4.78
C ASP A 114 -14.71 11.47 6.16
N LYS A 115 -15.47 12.45 6.67
CA LYS A 115 -16.22 12.30 7.93
C LYS A 115 -17.27 11.20 7.85
N TYR A 116 -18.03 11.14 6.76
CA TYR A 116 -19.04 10.11 6.55
C TYR A 116 -18.43 8.70 6.53
N VAL A 117 -17.38 8.49 5.74
CA VAL A 117 -16.71 7.19 5.63
C VAL A 117 -16.15 6.76 6.99
N ASN A 118 -15.50 7.66 7.71
CA ASN A 118 -14.96 7.39 9.05
C ASN A 118 -16.06 7.08 10.07
N LYS A 119 -17.16 7.84 10.08
CA LYS A 119 -18.29 7.60 10.99
C LYS A 119 -18.95 6.25 10.73
N ARG A 120 -19.17 5.92 9.45
CA ARG A 120 -19.69 4.61 9.02
C ARG A 120 -18.76 3.46 9.40
N ARG A 121 -17.44 3.63 9.24
CA ARG A 121 -16.44 2.65 9.70
C ARG A 121 -16.55 2.43 11.20
N ASN A 122 -16.67 3.49 11.99
CA ASN A 122 -16.83 3.38 13.43
C ASN A 122 -18.15 2.68 13.81
N PHE A 123 -19.27 2.97 13.13
CA PHE A 123 -20.54 2.28 13.37
C PHE A 123 -20.47 0.79 13.06
N ARG A 124 -19.75 0.37 12.01
CA ARG A 124 -19.50 -1.05 11.73
C ARG A 124 -18.65 -1.70 12.82
N ARG A 125 -17.57 -1.03 13.24
CA ARG A 125 -16.68 -1.50 14.32
C ARG A 125 -17.44 -1.72 15.63
N LEU A 126 -18.37 -0.82 15.94
CA LEU A 126 -19.23 -0.89 17.11
C LEU A 126 -20.48 -1.76 16.91
N GLN A 127 -20.62 -2.43 15.75
CA GLN A 127 -21.77 -3.27 15.39
C GLN A 127 -23.12 -2.55 15.44
N ILE A 128 -23.13 -1.21 15.35
CA ILE A 128 -24.34 -0.37 15.27
C ILE A 128 -25.05 -0.59 13.92
N ILE A 129 -24.31 -0.99 12.89
CA ILE A 129 -24.84 -1.33 11.56
C ILE A 129 -24.33 -2.71 11.11
N THR A 130 -25.21 -3.55 10.57
CA THR A 130 -24.92 -4.95 10.18
C THR A 130 -24.70 -5.13 8.67
N LYS A 131 -23.90 -6.13 8.30
CA LYS A 131 -23.62 -6.50 6.91
C LYS A 131 -24.83 -7.29 6.36
N LYS A 132 -25.44 -6.86 5.25
CA LYS A 132 -26.37 -7.73 4.51
C LYS A 132 -25.55 -8.90 3.94
N SER A 133 -25.84 -10.11 4.42
CA SER A 133 -25.26 -11.36 3.93
C SER A 133 -25.80 -11.65 2.53
N ASN A 134 -24.91 -11.68 1.53
CA ASN A 134 -25.17 -12.41 0.30
C ASN A 134 -24.42 -13.73 0.38
N THR A 135 -25.17 -14.81 0.60
CA THR A 135 -24.66 -16.18 0.66
C THR A 135 -24.15 -16.61 -0.71
N SER A 136 -22.90 -17.06 -0.80
CA SER A 136 -22.43 -17.94 -1.88
C SER A 136 -21.23 -18.79 -1.41
N THR A 137 -21.36 -20.07 -1.72
CA THR A 137 -20.68 -21.32 -1.31
C THR A 137 -19.21 -21.55 -1.73
N ILE A 138 -18.43 -22.17 -0.81
CA ILE A 138 -17.47 -23.33 -0.90
C ILE A 138 -16.28 -23.18 -1.93
N THR A 139 -14.96 -23.36 -1.66
CA THR A 139 -14.22 -24.50 -1.03
C THR A 139 -12.70 -24.21 -0.82
N SER A 140 -12.12 -24.84 0.22
CA SER A 140 -10.73 -25.31 0.43
C SER A 140 -9.74 -24.51 1.31
N PRO A 141 -8.91 -25.20 2.13
CA PRO A 141 -8.31 -24.64 3.34
C PRO A 141 -6.88 -24.14 3.12
N VAL A 142 -6.72 -22.83 3.05
CA VAL A 142 -5.47 -22.16 3.42
C VAL A 142 -5.68 -21.66 4.84
N GLN A 143 -4.71 -21.87 5.72
CA GLN A 143 -4.74 -21.40 7.12
C GLN A 143 -5.26 -19.97 7.17
N GLN A 144 -6.54 -19.84 7.56
CA GLN A 144 -7.27 -18.59 7.60
C GLN A 144 -6.74 -17.83 8.79
N SER A 145 -5.81 -16.91 8.53
CA SER A 145 -5.72 -15.72 9.38
C SER A 145 -7.07 -15.00 9.34
N GLU A 146 -7.44 -14.35 10.45
CA GLU A 146 -8.70 -13.61 10.68
C GLU A 146 -9.03 -12.50 9.65
N ASN A 147 -8.28 -12.40 8.55
CA ASN A 147 -8.42 -11.46 7.43
C ASN A 147 -9.39 -11.90 6.32
N ASP A 148 -10.10 -13.03 6.45
CA ASP A 148 -11.00 -13.54 5.40
C ASP A 148 -12.37 -12.84 5.30
N ASN A 149 -12.64 -11.81 6.13
CA ASN A 149 -13.96 -11.17 6.19
C ASN A 149 -14.04 -9.78 5.52
N ILE A 150 -12.93 -9.29 4.96
CA ILE A 150 -12.83 -8.01 4.23
C ILE A 150 -13.46 -8.20 2.86
N SER A 151 -14.47 -7.38 2.51
CA SER A 151 -15.09 -7.47 1.18
C SER A 151 -14.12 -6.98 0.10
N SER A 152 -14.33 -7.39 -1.16
CA SER A 152 -13.52 -6.91 -2.28
C SER A 152 -13.50 -5.38 -2.39
N GLU A 153 -14.62 -4.72 -2.12
CA GLU A 153 -14.73 -3.26 -2.11
C GLU A 153 -13.93 -2.64 -0.98
N GLU A 154 -14.01 -3.20 0.23
CA GLU A 154 -13.25 -2.71 1.38
C GLU A 154 -11.75 -2.89 1.17
N LEU A 155 -11.34 -4.03 0.60
CA LEU A 155 -9.95 -4.29 0.28
C LEU A 155 -9.41 -3.30 -0.75
N GLN A 156 -10.23 -2.94 -1.74
CA GLN A 156 -9.90 -1.91 -2.74
C GLN A 156 -9.83 -0.50 -2.14
N GLU A 157 -10.68 -0.17 -1.16
CA GLU A 157 -10.60 1.10 -0.43
C GLU A 157 -9.29 1.22 0.37
N LEU A 158 -8.90 0.15 1.07
CA LEU A 158 -7.64 0.10 1.83
C LEU A 158 -6.42 0.20 0.92
N ASP A 159 -6.43 -0.50 -0.22
CA ASP A 159 -5.38 -0.43 -1.23
C ASP A 159 -5.26 0.97 -1.84
N THR A 160 -6.40 1.54 -2.22
CA THR A 160 -6.47 2.91 -2.73
C THR A 160 -5.93 3.90 -1.71
N TRP A 161 -6.23 3.70 -0.42
CA TRP A 161 -5.69 4.54 0.65
C TRP A 161 -4.16 4.46 0.70
N LEU A 162 -3.59 3.25 0.70
CA LEU A 162 -2.13 3.05 0.73
C LEU A 162 -1.41 3.66 -0.46
N ARG A 163 -2.07 3.70 -1.63
CA ARG A 163 -1.50 4.29 -2.84
C ARG A 163 -1.39 5.81 -2.79
N ASN A 164 -2.19 6.46 -1.94
CA ASN A 164 -2.30 7.91 -1.89
C ASN A 164 -1.80 8.52 -0.57
N ASN A 165 -1.53 7.71 0.46
CA ASN A 165 -1.19 8.18 1.79
C ASN A 165 0.04 7.45 2.34
N VAL A 166 0.95 8.23 2.94
CA VAL A 166 2.13 7.70 3.65
C VAL A 166 2.01 7.83 5.16
N MET A 167 0.98 8.52 5.66
CA MET A 167 0.76 8.81 7.07
C MET A 167 -0.75 8.88 7.38
N PRO A 168 -1.16 8.69 8.65
CA PRO A 168 -0.33 8.34 9.80
C PRO A 168 0.16 6.89 9.78
N TRP A 169 1.35 6.63 10.34
CA TRP A 169 2.07 5.35 10.17
C TRP A 169 1.32 4.13 10.70
N ASN A 170 0.57 4.28 11.79
CA ASN A 170 -0.27 3.21 12.33
C ASN A 170 -1.33 2.75 11.32
N LEU A 171 -1.94 3.67 10.56
CA LEU A 171 -2.90 3.32 9.51
C LEU A 171 -2.20 2.71 8.28
N VAL A 172 -0.97 3.12 7.99
CA VAL A 172 -0.16 2.46 6.96
C VAL A 172 0.03 0.99 7.32
N ILE A 173 0.53 0.69 8.53
CA ILE A 173 0.74 -0.69 8.99
C ILE A 173 -0.57 -1.50 8.92
N GLU A 174 -1.66 -0.97 9.49
CA GLU A 174 -2.95 -1.66 9.54
C GLU A 174 -3.48 -1.98 8.13
N ASN A 175 -3.50 -0.99 7.24
CA ASN A 175 -3.98 -1.17 5.88
C ASN A 175 -3.03 -2.09 5.09
N TRP A 176 -1.73 -2.01 5.34
CA TRP A 176 -0.71 -2.85 4.69
C TRP A 176 -0.94 -4.32 5.00
N GLN A 177 -1.11 -4.68 6.27
CA GLN A 177 -1.36 -6.05 6.70
C GLN A 177 -2.64 -6.63 6.08
N LYS A 178 -3.71 -5.84 6.04
CA LYS A 178 -5.01 -6.25 5.47
C LYS A 178 -4.96 -6.46 3.95
N THR A 179 -4.14 -5.68 3.24
CA THR A 179 -4.09 -5.66 1.76
C THR A 179 -3.04 -6.60 1.16
N LEU A 180 -2.27 -7.33 1.99
CA LEU A 180 -1.19 -8.21 1.56
C LEU A 180 -1.54 -9.07 0.32
N ARG A 181 -2.71 -9.72 0.33
CA ARG A 181 -3.13 -10.66 -0.72
C ARG A 181 -3.30 -10.02 -2.10
N ILE A 182 -3.66 -8.74 -2.17
CA ILE A 182 -3.83 -8.03 -3.45
C ILE A 182 -2.55 -7.31 -3.85
N ARG A 183 -1.77 -6.80 -2.89
CA ARG A 183 -0.49 -6.13 -3.17
C ARG A 183 0.57 -7.05 -3.76
N GLN A 184 0.52 -8.35 -3.45
CA GLN A 184 1.40 -9.36 -4.04
C GLN A 184 1.29 -9.47 -5.56
N LYS A 185 0.18 -9.01 -6.14
CA LYS A 185 -0.02 -8.97 -7.59
C LYS A 185 0.52 -7.65 -8.13
N PHE A 186 1.84 -7.54 -8.24
CA PHE A 186 2.50 -6.38 -8.84
C PHE A 186 3.31 -6.77 -10.08
N GLU A 187 3.42 -5.87 -11.05
CA GLU A 187 4.11 -6.15 -12.32
C GLU A 187 5.63 -6.05 -12.16
N THR A 188 6.12 -4.95 -11.59
CA THR A 188 7.55 -4.67 -11.43
C THR A 188 7.84 -4.04 -10.07
N ILE A 189 9.09 -4.14 -9.62
CA ILE A 189 9.53 -3.49 -8.38
C ILE A 189 9.36 -1.96 -8.48
N ASP A 190 9.67 -1.37 -9.64
CA ASP A 190 9.50 0.08 -9.88
C ASP A 190 8.04 0.51 -9.75
N THR A 191 7.12 -0.19 -10.44
CA THR A 191 5.69 0.09 -10.36
C THR A 191 5.18 -0.09 -8.93
N TYR A 192 5.66 -1.12 -8.23
CA TYR A 192 5.27 -1.38 -6.84
C TYR A 192 5.68 -0.24 -5.88
N PHE A 193 6.93 0.20 -5.96
CA PHE A 193 7.41 1.32 -5.14
C PHE A 193 6.76 2.66 -5.54
N ARG A 194 6.30 2.82 -6.79
CA ARG A 194 5.52 3.99 -7.23
C ARG A 194 4.09 3.95 -6.73
N ASP A 195 3.48 2.79 -6.80
CA ASP A 195 2.12 2.59 -6.37
C ASP A 195 2.00 2.72 -4.84
N TYR A 196 3.02 2.33 -4.08
CA TYR A 196 3.01 2.41 -2.61
C TYR A 196 4.10 3.36 -2.09
N PRO A 197 3.83 4.67 -2.01
CA PRO A 197 4.84 5.67 -1.63
C PRO A 197 5.42 5.48 -0.22
N SER A 198 4.71 4.77 0.67
CA SER A 198 5.18 4.42 2.02
C SER A 198 6.47 3.61 2.02
N LEU A 199 6.74 2.82 0.97
CA LEU A 199 7.97 2.05 0.82
C LEU A 199 9.21 2.91 0.58
N ARG A 200 9.04 4.17 0.15
CA ARG A 200 10.13 5.12 -0.08
C ARG A 200 10.50 5.91 1.16
N GLN A 201 9.74 5.76 2.25
CA GLN A 201 10.03 6.41 3.52
C GLN A 201 11.20 5.68 4.23
N PRO A 202 11.91 6.34 5.16
CA PRO A 202 12.99 5.69 5.92
C PRO A 202 12.55 4.39 6.64
N SER A 203 11.30 4.34 7.11
CA SER A 203 10.70 3.16 7.75
C SER A 203 10.00 2.21 6.78
N GLY A 204 10.05 2.47 5.47
CA GLY A 204 9.33 1.70 4.45
C GLY A 204 9.73 0.23 4.40
N TYR A 205 10.98 -0.09 4.72
CA TYR A 205 11.46 -1.48 4.74
C TYR A 205 10.73 -2.35 5.78
N LEU A 206 10.25 -1.78 6.89
CA LEU A 206 9.48 -2.50 7.92
C LEU A 206 8.19 -3.10 7.34
N LEU A 207 7.62 -2.48 6.30
CA LEU A 207 6.44 -3.00 5.62
C LEU A 207 6.74 -4.29 4.85
N LEU A 208 7.96 -4.43 4.32
CA LEU A 208 8.43 -5.65 3.67
C LEU A 208 8.72 -6.75 4.70
N GLU A 209 9.26 -6.38 5.87
CA GLU A 209 9.43 -7.31 6.99
C GLU A 209 8.09 -7.86 7.48
N LEU A 210 7.08 -6.99 7.64
CA LEU A 210 5.71 -7.39 8.00
C LEU A 210 5.10 -8.38 7.00
N ASP A 211 5.24 -8.10 5.70
CA ASP A 211 4.76 -9.01 4.65
C ASP A 211 5.49 -10.36 4.69
N PHE A 212 6.81 -10.33 4.91
CA PHE A 212 7.62 -11.54 5.01
C PHE A 212 7.22 -12.38 6.22
N ASP A 213 7.05 -11.78 7.39
CA ASP A 213 6.65 -12.49 8.61
C ASP A 213 5.22 -13.05 8.53
N ALA A 214 4.32 -12.34 7.84
CA ALA A 214 2.96 -12.83 7.58
C ALA A 214 2.96 -14.07 6.65
N LEU A 215 3.85 -14.10 5.66
CA LEU A 215 3.98 -15.22 4.72
C LEU A 215 4.82 -16.38 5.27
N PHE A 216 5.78 -16.07 6.13
CA PHE A 216 6.84 -16.97 6.55
C PHE A 216 7.12 -16.81 8.04
N THR A 217 6.09 -17.04 8.86
CA THR A 217 6.13 -16.87 10.31
C THR A 217 7.37 -17.54 10.94
N GLY A 218 8.11 -16.75 11.73
CA GLY A 218 9.30 -17.20 12.44
C GLY A 218 10.54 -17.39 11.56
N LYS A 219 10.53 -16.95 10.30
CA LYS A 219 11.68 -17.12 9.37
C LYS A 219 12.52 -15.86 9.16
N GLY A 220 12.15 -14.69 9.69
CA GLY A 220 12.81 -13.41 9.41
C GLY A 220 14.34 -13.43 9.51
N ASN A 221 14.88 -14.01 10.59
CA ASN A 221 16.33 -14.08 10.82
C ASN A 221 16.99 -15.39 10.38
N HIS A 222 16.31 -16.26 9.63
CA HIS A 222 16.88 -17.56 9.25
C HIS A 222 18.12 -17.45 8.37
N LEU A 223 18.20 -16.43 7.50
CA LEU A 223 19.39 -16.25 6.66
C LEU A 223 20.65 -16.05 7.51
N LEU A 224 20.53 -15.27 8.59
CA LEU A 224 21.62 -14.97 9.52
C LEU A 224 21.87 -16.14 10.48
N ASN A 225 20.81 -16.61 11.14
CA ASN A 225 20.92 -17.59 12.23
C ASN A 225 21.14 -19.03 11.75
N LYS A 226 20.90 -19.31 10.45
CA LYS A 226 21.05 -20.65 9.85
C LYS A 226 21.95 -20.60 8.62
N TRP A 227 22.93 -19.68 8.60
CA TRP A 227 23.76 -19.41 7.43
C TRP A 227 24.48 -20.65 6.88
N LEU A 228 24.98 -21.55 7.73
CA LEU A 228 25.56 -22.83 7.30
C LEU A 228 24.61 -23.64 6.41
N ASN A 229 23.34 -23.78 6.83
CA ASN A 229 22.32 -24.51 6.07
C ASN A 229 22.04 -23.83 4.71
N PHE A 230 22.07 -22.50 4.65
CA PHE A 230 21.93 -21.77 3.39
C PHE A 230 23.15 -21.98 2.50
N SER A 231 24.35 -21.92 3.07
CA SER A 231 25.62 -22.10 2.37
C SER A 231 25.68 -23.47 1.69
N GLU A 232 25.37 -24.55 2.40
CA GLU A 232 25.35 -25.89 1.81
C GLU A 232 24.32 -26.03 0.68
N ARG A 233 23.15 -25.40 0.83
CA ARG A 233 22.13 -25.36 -0.23
C ARG A 233 22.59 -24.55 -1.45
N ILE A 234 23.26 -23.42 -1.25
CA ILE A 234 23.83 -22.60 -2.33
C ILE A 234 24.86 -23.41 -3.10
N LEU A 235 25.80 -24.08 -2.41
CA LEU A 235 26.81 -24.93 -3.05
C LEU A 235 26.17 -26.03 -3.90
N LYS A 236 25.16 -26.72 -3.35
CA LYS A 236 24.39 -27.75 -4.10
C LYS A 236 23.63 -27.17 -5.29
N LEU A 237 23.04 -25.98 -5.16
CA LEU A 237 22.36 -25.30 -6.29
C LEU A 237 23.35 -24.91 -7.38
N VAL A 238 24.54 -24.41 -7.02
CA VAL A 238 25.60 -24.08 -7.98
C VAL A 238 26.04 -25.32 -8.75
N GLU A 239 26.21 -26.45 -8.05
CA GLU A 239 26.60 -27.74 -8.62
C GLU A 239 25.55 -28.30 -9.60
N THR A 240 24.27 -28.21 -9.24
CA THR A 240 23.18 -28.86 -10.00
C THR A 240 22.60 -28.00 -11.12
N LYS A 241 22.78 -26.67 -11.08
CA LYS A 241 22.20 -25.76 -12.09
C LYS A 241 22.80 -26.01 -13.48
N LYS A 242 21.94 -26.29 -14.48
CA LYS A 242 22.33 -26.67 -15.84
C LYS A 242 23.31 -25.66 -16.47
N ASP A 243 22.94 -24.37 -16.47
CA ASP A 243 23.67 -23.29 -17.16
C ASP A 243 24.63 -22.51 -16.24
N ASN A 244 25.31 -23.20 -15.32
CA ASN A 244 26.25 -22.58 -14.38
C ASN A 244 27.69 -23.11 -14.50
N THR A 245 28.22 -23.18 -15.72
CA THR A 245 29.60 -23.62 -15.98
C THR A 245 30.62 -22.87 -15.13
N THR A 246 30.48 -21.55 -14.99
CA THR A 246 31.34 -20.73 -14.13
C THR A 246 31.33 -21.22 -12.68
N GLY A 247 30.15 -21.38 -12.07
CA GLY A 247 30.05 -21.84 -10.69
C GLY A 247 30.55 -23.28 -10.51
N LYS A 248 30.28 -24.17 -11.47
CA LYS A 248 30.81 -25.54 -11.46
C LYS A 248 32.34 -25.57 -11.53
N ASN A 249 32.95 -24.71 -12.34
CA ASN A 249 34.39 -24.58 -12.43
C ASN A 249 34.98 -24.03 -11.11
N PHE A 250 34.33 -23.05 -10.49
CA PHE A 250 34.71 -22.62 -9.13
C PHE A 250 34.70 -23.79 -8.16
N LEU A 251 33.60 -24.57 -8.06
CA LEU A 251 33.52 -25.70 -7.13
C LEU A 251 34.60 -26.77 -7.38
N LYS A 252 34.95 -27.03 -8.64
CA LYS A 252 36.03 -27.97 -8.99
C LYS A 252 37.39 -27.55 -8.43
N ASN A 253 37.68 -26.26 -8.37
CA ASN A 253 38.96 -25.75 -7.87
C ASN A 253 39.10 -25.88 -6.35
N TYR A 254 37.97 -25.91 -5.63
CA TYR A 254 37.98 -25.84 -4.16
C TYR A 254 37.73 -27.18 -3.45
N ASN A 255 37.43 -28.29 -4.14
CA ASN A 255 37.10 -29.59 -3.51
C ASN A 255 36.20 -29.47 -2.25
N TYR A 256 35.14 -28.69 -2.35
CA TYR A 256 34.35 -28.27 -1.18
C TYR A 256 33.69 -29.42 -0.40
N GLN A 257 33.63 -30.62 -0.97
CA GLN A 257 33.11 -31.81 -0.30
C GLN A 257 33.97 -32.20 0.92
N SER A 258 35.26 -31.86 0.92
CA SER A 258 36.16 -32.09 2.07
C SER A 258 36.25 -30.89 3.02
N TYR A 259 35.49 -29.82 2.79
CA TYR A 259 35.55 -28.61 3.60
C TYR A 259 34.83 -28.79 4.94
N ASN A 260 35.39 -28.18 5.99
CA ASN A 260 34.70 -28.01 7.25
C ASN A 260 33.55 -26.99 7.12
N GLU A 261 32.73 -26.87 8.17
CA GLU A 261 31.57 -25.97 8.19
C GLU A 261 31.95 -24.53 7.85
N ARG A 262 33.01 -23.99 8.45
CA ARG A 262 33.42 -22.60 8.24
C ARG A 262 33.86 -22.33 6.81
N GLN A 263 34.61 -23.26 6.22
CA GLN A 263 35.03 -23.16 4.83
C GLN A 263 33.84 -23.22 3.87
N LYS A 264 32.82 -24.05 4.16
CA LYS A 264 31.57 -24.09 3.39
C LYS A 264 30.78 -22.79 3.51
N GLU A 265 30.74 -22.16 4.69
CA GLU A 265 30.09 -20.86 4.88
C GLU A 265 30.72 -19.76 4.02
N VAL A 266 32.06 -19.70 4.01
CA VAL A 266 32.81 -18.72 3.21
C VAL A 266 32.60 -18.96 1.71
N LEU A 267 32.71 -20.21 1.26
CA LEU A 267 32.51 -20.53 -0.15
C LEU A 267 31.06 -20.33 -0.58
N GLY A 268 30.10 -20.69 0.26
CA GLY A 268 28.67 -20.45 0.04
C GLY A 268 28.37 -18.96 -0.12
N PHE A 269 28.98 -18.11 0.71
CA PHE A 269 28.88 -16.65 0.58
C PHE A 269 29.48 -16.18 -0.75
N ALA A 270 30.70 -16.62 -1.07
CA ALA A 270 31.38 -16.20 -2.28
C ALA A 270 30.66 -16.61 -3.58
N LEU A 271 29.90 -17.71 -3.57
CA LEU A 271 29.18 -18.23 -4.74
C LEU A 271 27.69 -17.87 -4.78
N LEU A 272 27.13 -17.26 -3.73
CA LEU A 272 25.78 -16.69 -3.71
C LEU A 272 25.42 -15.86 -4.96
N PRO A 273 26.26 -14.94 -5.48
CA PRO A 273 25.92 -14.18 -6.68
C PRO A 273 25.73 -15.05 -7.92
N LEU A 274 26.32 -16.25 -7.98
CA LEU A 274 26.26 -17.12 -9.16
C LEU A 274 24.92 -17.87 -9.30
N ILE A 275 24.12 -17.93 -8.24
CA ILE A 275 22.75 -18.46 -8.32
C ILE A 275 21.75 -17.42 -8.83
N ILE A 276 22.12 -16.14 -8.82
CA ILE A 276 21.30 -15.01 -9.27
C ILE A 276 21.66 -14.66 -10.73
N PRO A 277 20.69 -14.36 -11.61
CA PRO A 277 20.98 -13.90 -12.97
C PRO A 277 21.71 -12.54 -12.97
N PRO A 278 22.76 -12.35 -13.79
CA PRO A 278 23.44 -11.07 -13.89
C PRO A 278 22.54 -10.00 -14.53
N CYS A 279 22.47 -8.83 -13.91
CA CYS A 279 21.67 -7.69 -14.36
C CYS A 279 22.51 -6.73 -15.23
N PRO A 280 22.02 -6.26 -16.38
CA PRO A 280 22.68 -5.21 -17.15
C PRO A 280 22.75 -3.89 -16.37
N ILE A 281 23.91 -3.25 -16.42
CA ILE A 281 24.22 -1.96 -15.79
C ILE A 281 24.37 -0.90 -16.88
N LYS A 282 23.90 0.33 -16.64
CA LYS A 282 24.14 1.47 -17.54
C LYS A 282 25.46 2.14 -17.19
N SER A 283 26.32 2.35 -18.18
CA SER A 283 27.54 3.16 -18.01
C SER A 283 27.20 4.65 -18.00
N LYS A 284 27.74 5.41 -17.03
CA LYS A 284 27.59 6.88 -16.96
C LYS A 284 28.28 7.59 -18.13
N LYS A 285 29.41 7.06 -18.62
CA LYS A 285 30.22 7.70 -19.68
C LYS A 285 29.74 7.42 -21.10
N SER A 286 29.25 6.21 -21.38
CA SER A 286 29.02 5.76 -22.76
C SER A 286 27.53 5.64 -23.13
N GLY A 287 26.61 5.70 -22.16
CA GLY A 287 25.18 5.42 -22.39
C GLY A 287 24.88 3.97 -22.81
N THR A 288 25.90 3.16 -23.05
CA THR A 288 25.80 1.73 -23.36
C THR A 288 25.42 0.92 -22.12
N ARG A 289 24.63 -0.13 -22.37
CA ARG A 289 24.31 -1.16 -21.36
C ARG A 289 25.45 -2.19 -21.36
N TYR A 290 26.13 -2.30 -20.23
CA TYR A 290 27.13 -3.33 -19.98
C TYR A 290 26.52 -4.42 -19.11
N LYS A 291 26.64 -5.69 -19.52
CA LYS A 291 26.22 -6.82 -18.69
C LYS A 291 27.46 -7.49 -18.12
N PRO A 292 27.68 -7.43 -16.80
CA PRO A 292 28.81 -8.12 -16.19
C PRO A 292 28.69 -9.63 -16.42
N SER A 293 29.82 -10.27 -16.66
CA SER A 293 29.94 -11.72 -16.66
C SER A 293 29.70 -12.26 -15.25
N LYS A 294 29.47 -13.57 -15.16
CA LYS A 294 29.32 -14.27 -13.88
C LYS A 294 30.56 -14.14 -13.00
N VAL A 295 31.75 -14.22 -13.59
CA VAL A 295 33.02 -14.06 -12.88
C VAL A 295 33.13 -12.66 -12.29
N GLU A 296 32.85 -11.64 -13.10
CA GLU A 296 32.90 -10.25 -12.64
C GLU A 296 31.87 -9.96 -11.54
N THR A 297 30.67 -10.56 -11.64
CA THR A 297 29.64 -10.45 -10.59
C THR A 297 30.10 -11.10 -9.29
N GLN A 298 30.74 -12.27 -9.38
CA GLN A 298 31.28 -13.01 -8.23
C GLN A 298 32.39 -12.22 -7.55
N GLU A 299 33.41 -11.79 -8.30
CA GLU A 299 34.55 -11.03 -7.77
C GLU A 299 34.13 -9.67 -7.21
N ALA A 300 33.11 -9.04 -7.79
CA ALA A 300 32.57 -7.77 -7.30
C ALA A 300 31.90 -7.94 -5.93
N PHE A 301 31.17 -9.05 -5.73
CA PHE A 301 30.47 -9.37 -4.49
C PHE A 301 31.42 -9.86 -3.38
N CYS A 302 32.30 -10.82 -3.70
CA CYS A 302 33.25 -11.38 -2.76
C CYS A 302 34.51 -11.85 -3.52
N CYS A 303 35.59 -11.07 -3.43
CA CYS A 303 36.86 -11.41 -4.06
C CYS A 303 37.64 -12.38 -3.18
N ILE A 304 37.89 -13.59 -3.67
CA ILE A 304 38.76 -14.56 -3.00
C ILE A 304 40.19 -14.28 -3.43
N ILE A 305 41.06 -13.99 -2.46
CA ILE A 305 42.48 -13.73 -2.68
C ILE A 305 43.26 -14.87 -2.00
N GLU A 306 43.86 -15.73 -2.81
CA GLU A 306 44.61 -16.90 -2.33
C GLU A 306 45.96 -16.51 -1.70
N ASP A 307 46.53 -15.39 -2.14
CA ASP A 307 47.81 -14.86 -1.66
C ASP A 307 47.69 -13.34 -1.51
N ILE A 308 48.01 -12.85 -0.31
CA ILE A 308 47.97 -11.43 0.05
C ILE A 308 48.87 -10.58 -0.86
N SER A 309 49.91 -11.15 -1.47
CA SER A 309 50.77 -10.45 -2.43
C SER A 309 50.00 -9.94 -3.66
N LYS A 310 48.88 -10.60 -4.01
CA LYS A 310 48.03 -10.26 -5.15
C LYS A 310 46.97 -9.20 -4.82
N LEU A 311 46.86 -8.77 -3.56
CA LEU A 311 45.82 -7.84 -3.12
C LEU A 311 45.89 -6.50 -3.87
N GLU A 312 47.06 -5.86 -3.87
CA GLU A 312 47.23 -4.56 -4.52
C GLU A 312 47.02 -4.64 -6.04
N GLU A 313 47.53 -5.70 -6.67
CA GLU A 313 47.29 -5.96 -8.09
C GLU A 313 45.79 -6.07 -8.41
N LYS A 314 45.03 -6.81 -7.59
CA LYS A 314 43.58 -6.96 -7.75
C LYS A 314 42.83 -5.66 -7.50
N LEU A 315 43.19 -4.90 -6.47
CA LEU A 315 42.59 -3.60 -6.19
C LEU A 315 42.84 -2.61 -7.33
N GLU A 316 44.06 -2.57 -7.87
CA GLU A 316 44.42 -1.67 -8.95
C GLU A 316 43.72 -2.03 -10.26
N SER A 317 43.65 -3.33 -10.59
CA SER A 317 42.85 -3.83 -11.71
C SER A 317 41.38 -3.41 -11.60
N ARG A 318 40.80 -3.49 -10.39
CA ARG A 318 39.41 -3.06 -10.13
C ARG A 318 39.22 -1.56 -10.27
N ARG A 319 40.15 -0.74 -9.76
CA ARG A 319 40.13 0.73 -9.94
C ARG A 319 40.19 1.10 -11.42
N ASN A 320 41.14 0.55 -12.15
CA ASN A 320 41.30 0.77 -13.58
C ASN A 320 40.03 0.42 -14.36
N LYS A 321 39.41 -0.70 -14.03
CA LYS A 321 38.13 -1.08 -14.64
C LYS A 321 37.02 -0.08 -14.32
N LEU A 322 36.85 0.34 -13.07
CA LEU A 322 35.79 1.31 -12.69
C LEU A 322 35.98 2.68 -13.37
N LEU A 323 37.22 3.12 -13.55
CA LEU A 323 37.54 4.35 -14.29
C LEU A 323 37.03 4.33 -15.74
N THR A 324 37.04 3.16 -16.39
CA THR A 324 36.45 3.01 -17.75
C THR A 324 34.94 3.27 -17.77
N PHE A 325 34.25 2.97 -16.67
CA PHE A 325 32.82 3.25 -16.49
C PHE A 325 32.53 4.65 -15.94
N GLY A 326 33.56 5.40 -15.55
CA GLY A 326 33.41 6.70 -14.87
C GLY A 326 32.93 6.56 -13.43
N GLU A 327 33.20 5.43 -12.80
CA GLU A 327 32.89 5.14 -11.40
C GLU A 327 34.17 5.10 -10.57
N THR A 328 34.02 5.22 -9.25
CA THR A 328 35.11 5.06 -8.28
C THR A 328 34.88 3.82 -7.42
N LEU A 329 35.97 3.23 -6.93
CA LEU A 329 35.89 2.18 -5.92
C LEU A 329 35.27 2.80 -4.65
N GLN A 330 34.08 2.33 -4.27
CA GLN A 330 33.44 2.73 -3.03
C GLN A 330 34.09 1.99 -1.84
N PRO A 331 34.17 2.61 -0.65
CA PRO A 331 34.76 2.02 0.56
C PRO A 331 34.18 0.66 0.94
#